data_AF-A0A7S2IR10-F1
#
_entry.id   AF-A0A7S2IR10-F1
#
_cell.length_a   1.000
_cell.length_b   1.000
_cell.length_c   1.000
_cell.angle_alpha   90.00
_cell.angle_beta   90.00
_cell.angle_gamma   90.00
#
_symmetry.space_group_name_H-M   'P 1'
#
loop_
_entity.id
_entity.type
_entity.pdbx_description
1 polymer ?
#
loop_
_entity_poly.entity_id
_entity_poly.type
_entity_poly.pdbx_seq_one_letter_code
_entity_poly.pdbx_strand_id
1 'polypeptide(L)'
;REALASLKRGLACAGKAANQFLPLVTECEAALYNDRDNEAPETATGRIQKFKSDGSLCFEQGSFGMAVLYYTRALYHRSMMESNDEAIVLSNRAGAFLRLELPAEALADAIASNERNPPWAKPLVRAGQ
;
A
#
# COMPACT_ATOMS: atom_id res chain seq x y z
N ARG A 1 -0.83 1.62 -20.40
CA ARG A 1 -2.10 0.85 -20.32
C ARG A 1 -1.88 -0.61 -19.92
N GLU A 2 -0.84 -1.29 -20.39
CA GLU A 2 -0.51 -2.67 -19.97
C GLU A 2 -0.07 -2.79 -18.50
N ALA A 3 0.69 -1.81 -17.98
CA ALA A 3 1.12 -1.78 -16.58
C ALA A 3 -0.05 -1.83 -15.57
N LEU A 4 -1.10 -1.04 -15.80
CA LEU A 4 -2.32 -1.03 -14.98
C LEU A 4 -3.07 -2.37 -15.07
N ALA A 5 -3.12 -2.98 -16.26
CA ALA A 5 -3.77 -4.27 -16.46
C ALA A 5 -2.99 -5.43 -15.81
N SER A 6 -1.66 -5.33 -15.74
CA SER A 6 -0.81 -6.28 -15.01
C SER A 6 -0.94 -6.09 -13.49
N LEU A 7 -0.97 -4.85 -13.02
CA LEU A 7 -1.19 -4.52 -11.60
C LEU A 7 -2.57 -4.99 -11.11
N LYS A 8 -3.63 -4.75 -11.90
CA LYS A 8 -5.00 -5.22 -11.61
C LYS A 8 -5.14 -6.74 -11.63
N ARG A 9 -4.24 -7.46 -12.32
CA ARG A 9 -4.21 -8.93 -12.35
C ARG A 9 -3.41 -9.55 -11.21
N GLY A 10 -2.91 -8.74 -10.26
CA GLY A 10 -2.13 -9.23 -9.12
C GLY A 10 -0.75 -9.78 -9.48
N LEU A 11 -0.33 -9.63 -10.74
CA LEU A 11 0.99 -10.02 -11.19
C LEU A 11 1.94 -8.85 -10.93
N ALA A 12 2.80 -8.98 -9.91
CA ALA A 12 4.11 -8.34 -10.01
C ALA A 12 4.66 -8.80 -11.36
N CYS A 13 4.89 -7.88 -12.29
CA CYS A 13 5.43 -8.25 -13.60
C CYS A 13 6.70 -9.06 -13.35
N ALA A 14 6.65 -10.37 -13.59
CA ALA A 14 7.76 -11.27 -13.36
C ALA A 14 8.99 -10.69 -14.05
N GLY A 15 10.03 -10.39 -13.27
CA GLY A 15 11.30 -9.85 -13.78
C GLY A 15 11.48 -8.33 -13.73
N LYS A 16 10.60 -7.56 -13.08
CA LYS A 16 10.87 -6.12 -12.84
C LYS A 16 11.44 -5.89 -11.45
N ALA A 17 12.62 -5.29 -11.37
CA ALA A 17 13.26 -4.91 -10.11
C ALA A 17 12.42 -3.85 -9.35
N ALA A 18 12.54 -3.80 -8.03
CA ALA A 18 11.97 -2.82 -7.09
C ALA A 18 11.86 -1.38 -7.64
N ASN A 19 12.95 -0.91 -8.26
CA ASN A 19 13.08 0.43 -8.86
C ASN A 19 12.21 0.66 -10.11
N GLN A 20 11.67 -0.39 -10.73
CA GLN A 20 10.70 -0.33 -11.82
C GLN A 20 9.25 -0.43 -11.34
N PHE A 21 9.02 -0.86 -10.09
CA PHE A 21 7.68 -0.96 -9.49
C PHE A 21 7.19 0.40 -8.96
N LEU A 22 8.07 1.21 -8.36
CA LEU A 22 7.78 2.58 -7.91
C LEU A 22 7.29 3.52 -9.04
N PRO A 23 7.94 3.59 -10.22
CA PRO A 23 7.42 4.33 -11.37
C PRO A 23 6.07 3.80 -11.86
N LEU A 24 5.83 2.48 -11.72
CA LEU A 24 4.54 1.87 -12.03
C LEU A 24 3.45 2.34 -11.07
N VAL A 25 3.77 2.54 -9.78
CA VAL A 25 2.85 3.14 -8.81
C VAL A 25 2.57 4.61 -9.17
N THR A 26 3.55 5.36 -9.66
CA THR A 26 3.37 6.77 -10.10
C THR A 26 2.56 6.89 -11.40
N GLU A 27 2.79 6.00 -12.38
CA GLU A 27 1.99 5.94 -13.61
C GLU A 27 0.56 5.42 -13.34
N CYS A 28 0.40 4.47 -12.42
CA CYS A 28 -0.91 4.02 -11.96
C CYS A 28 -1.60 5.08 -11.09
N GLU A 29 -0.86 5.87 -10.30
CA GLU A 29 -1.37 7.07 -9.65
C GLU A 29 -1.90 8.04 -10.68
N ALA A 30 -1.10 8.41 -11.69
CA ALA A 30 -1.51 9.35 -12.74
C ALA A 30 -2.73 8.86 -13.53
N ALA A 31 -2.82 7.56 -13.78
CA ALA A 31 -3.99 6.95 -14.42
C ALA A 31 -5.24 6.98 -13.53
N LEU A 32 -5.09 6.84 -12.21
CA LEU A 32 -6.18 6.83 -11.23
C LEU A 32 -6.48 8.21 -10.60
N TYR A 33 -5.66 9.24 -10.85
CA TYR A 33 -5.95 10.65 -10.55
C TYR A 33 -6.95 11.25 -11.56
N ASN A 34 -7.25 10.54 -12.65
CA ASN A 34 -8.26 10.93 -13.63
C ASN A 34 -9.68 10.55 -13.20
N ASP A 35 -9.86 9.72 -12.18
CA ASP A 35 -11.16 9.53 -11.52
C ASP A 35 -11.39 10.69 -10.54
N ARG A 36 -11.45 11.90 -11.10
CA ARG A 36 -12.03 13.07 -10.44
C ARG A 36 -13.50 12.75 -10.15
N ASP A 37 -13.89 13.07 -8.92
CA ASP A 37 -15.27 13.44 -8.57
C ASP A 37 -16.36 12.41 -8.82
N ASN A 38 -16.52 11.40 -7.94
CA ASN A 38 -17.91 10.94 -7.76
C ASN A 38 -18.35 10.55 -6.34
N GLU A 39 -17.48 10.12 -5.42
CA GLU A 39 -17.90 9.92 -4.01
C GLU A 39 -16.71 10.06 -3.05
N ALA A 40 -16.15 11.27 -2.97
CA ALA A 40 -15.07 11.57 -2.04
C ALA A 40 -15.66 12.00 -0.69
N PRO A 41 -15.28 11.38 0.44
CA PRO A 41 -15.62 11.93 1.75
C PRO A 41 -15.02 13.33 1.89
N GLU A 42 -15.83 14.28 2.35
CA GLU A 42 -15.49 15.72 2.41
C GLU A 42 -14.23 15.99 3.23
N THR A 43 -13.92 15.13 4.21
CA THR A 43 -12.79 15.26 5.12
C THR A 43 -11.58 14.42 4.68
N ALA A 44 -10.37 14.94 4.92
CA ALA A 44 -9.13 14.22 4.65
C ALA A 44 -9.03 12.91 5.43
N THR A 45 -9.54 12.88 6.67
CA THR A 45 -9.66 11.67 7.49
C THR A 45 -10.55 10.62 6.83
N GLY A 46 -11.68 11.02 6.25
CA GLY A 46 -12.55 10.11 5.52
C GLY A 46 -11.84 9.49 4.31
N ARG A 47 -11.00 10.27 3.59
CA ARG A 47 -10.22 9.74 2.46
C ARG A 47 -9.19 8.71 2.92
N ILE A 48 -8.51 8.95 4.04
CA ILE A 48 -7.58 7.99 4.65
C ILE A 48 -8.30 6.69 4.98
N GLN A 49 -9.46 6.75 5.65
CA GLN A 49 -10.21 5.54 6.01
C GLN A 49 -10.69 4.79 4.77
N LYS A 50 -11.14 5.50 3.73
CA LYS A 50 -11.49 4.90 2.44
C LYS A 50 -10.30 4.15 1.83
N PHE A 51 -9.13 4.78 1.75
CA PHE A 51 -7.93 4.12 1.23
C PHE A 51 -7.47 2.93 2.08
N LYS A 52 -7.58 2.99 3.41
CA LYS A 52 -7.32 1.85 4.30
C LYS A 52 -8.26 0.68 4.00
N SER A 53 -9.56 0.98 3.87
CA SER A 53 -10.60 0.00 3.57
C SER A 53 -10.40 -0.62 2.18
N ASP A 54 -10.20 0.20 1.16
CA ASP A 54 -10.00 -0.25 -0.23
C ASP A 54 -8.72 -1.09 -0.37
N GLY A 55 -7.66 -0.71 0.34
CA GLY A 55 -6.43 -1.49 0.40
C GLY A 55 -6.62 -2.85 1.07
N SER A 56 -7.42 -2.91 2.13
CA SER A 56 -7.75 -4.16 2.83
C SER A 56 -8.59 -5.09 1.95
N LEU A 57 -9.61 -4.54 1.29
CA LEU A 57 -10.44 -5.26 0.33
C LEU A 57 -9.61 -5.82 -0.84
N CYS A 58 -8.71 -5.01 -1.41
CA CYS A 58 -7.82 -5.46 -2.49
C CYS A 58 -6.86 -6.55 -2.02
N PHE A 59 -6.38 -6.47 -0.77
CA PHE A 59 -5.51 -7.50 -0.19
C PHE A 59 -6.25 -8.83 -0.04
N GLU A 60 -7.49 -8.81 0.47
CA GLU A 60 -8.34 -9.99 0.60
C GLU A 60 -8.68 -10.61 -0.76
N GLN A 61 -8.87 -9.78 -1.79
CA GLN A 61 -9.11 -10.21 -3.17
C GLN A 61 -7.85 -10.73 -3.90
N GLY A 62 -6.69 -10.74 -3.25
CA GLY A 62 -5.42 -11.15 -3.87
C GLY A 62 -4.84 -10.13 -4.85
N SER A 63 -5.44 -8.95 -4.96
CA SER A 63 -4.97 -7.84 -5.80
C SER A 63 -3.90 -7.03 -5.06
N PHE A 64 -2.77 -7.66 -4.76
CA PHE A 64 -1.73 -7.08 -3.90
C PHE A 64 -1.12 -5.78 -4.46
N GLY A 65 -0.99 -5.66 -5.78
CA GLY A 65 -0.52 -4.42 -6.42
C GLY A 65 -1.45 -3.23 -6.17
N MET A 66 -2.77 -3.45 -6.25
CA MET A 66 -3.77 -2.44 -5.91
C MET A 66 -3.80 -2.15 -4.40
N ALA A 67 -3.61 -3.17 -3.57
CA ALA A 67 -3.50 -2.99 -2.11
C ALA A 67 -2.32 -2.06 -1.75
N VAL A 68 -1.14 -2.30 -2.33
CA VAL A 68 0.04 -1.43 -2.16
C VAL A 68 -0.27 0.01 -2.56
N LEU A 69 -0.97 0.20 -3.67
CA LEU A 69 -1.34 1.54 -4.18
C LEU A 69 -2.27 2.27 -3.20
N TYR A 70 -3.33 1.62 -2.72
CA TYR A 70 -4.25 2.23 -1.76
C TYR A 70 -3.60 2.53 -0.42
N TYR A 71 -2.78 1.64 0.12
CA TYR A 71 -2.02 1.92 1.34
C TYR A 71 -1.02 3.07 1.15
N THR A 72 -0.40 3.18 -0.02
CA THR A 72 0.50 4.30 -0.33
C THR A 72 -0.26 5.62 -0.39
N ARG A 73 -1.49 5.64 -0.93
CA ARG A 73 -2.38 6.82 -0.88
C ARG A 73 -2.78 7.20 0.55
N ALA A 74 -3.06 6.23 1.42
CA ALA A 74 -3.30 6.50 2.82
C ALA A 74 -2.06 7.15 3.48
N LEU A 75 -0.86 6.61 3.24
CA LEU A 75 0.40 7.12 3.77
C LEU A 75 0.84 8.47 3.17
N TYR A 76 0.30 8.88 2.02
CA TYR A 76 0.49 10.24 1.52
C TYR A 76 -0.09 11.29 2.48
N HIS A 77 -1.18 10.94 3.19
CA HIS A 77 -1.81 11.78 4.20
C HIS A 77 -1.39 11.43 5.63
N ARG A 78 -0.23 10.78 5.82
CA ARG A 78 0.25 10.32 7.14
C ARG A 78 0.31 11.40 8.22
N SER A 79 0.50 12.68 7.87
CA SER A 79 0.53 13.79 8.82
C SER A 79 -0.82 14.01 9.53
N MET A 80 -1.90 13.40 9.01
CA MET A 80 -3.25 13.45 9.55
C MET A 80 -3.66 12.10 10.19
N MET A 81 -2.73 11.14 10.29
CA MET A 81 -2.96 9.82 10.89
C MET A 81 -2.43 9.78 12.32
N GLU A 82 -3.11 9.01 13.17
CA GLU A 82 -2.54 8.63 14.46
C GLU A 82 -1.37 7.66 14.26
N SER A 83 -0.39 7.67 15.15
CA SER A 83 0.82 6.82 15.04
C SER A 83 0.47 5.33 14.92
N ASN A 84 -0.54 4.87 15.68
CA ASN A 84 -1.00 3.48 15.61
C ASN A 84 -1.64 3.15 14.25
N ASP A 85 -2.38 4.09 13.68
CA ASP A 85 -3.01 3.94 12.37
C ASP A 85 -1.97 3.91 11.26
N GLU A 86 -0.96 4.78 11.32
CA GLU A 86 0.20 4.76 10.42
C GLU A 86 0.94 3.42 10.50
N ALA A 87 1.19 2.92 11.72
CA ALA A 87 1.81 1.62 11.94
C ALA A 87 1.03 0.51 11.25
N ILE A 88 -0.30 0.47 11.43
CA ILE A 88 -1.17 -0.56 10.83
C ILE A 88 -1.09 -0.53 9.31
N VAL A 89 -1.16 0.65 8.69
CA VAL A 89 -1.09 0.78 7.23
C VAL A 89 0.26 0.33 6.69
N LEU A 90 1.37 0.71 7.35
CA LEU A 90 2.71 0.25 6.98
C LEU A 90 2.81 -1.27 7.08
N SER A 91 2.29 -1.88 8.15
CA SER A 91 2.31 -3.34 8.31
C SER A 91 1.49 -4.08 7.26
N ASN A 92 0.35 -3.52 6.85
CA ASN A 92 -0.49 -4.10 5.81
C ASN A 92 0.14 -3.95 4.42
N ARG A 93 0.81 -2.82 4.15
CA ARG A 93 1.57 -2.63 2.92
C ARG A 93 2.80 -3.54 2.85
N ALA A 94 3.49 -3.76 3.97
CA ALA A 94 4.55 -4.76 4.07
C ALA A 94 4.04 -6.17 3.72
N GLY A 95 2.88 -6.54 4.26
CA GLY A 95 2.22 -7.80 3.90
C GLY A 95 1.95 -7.90 2.39
N ALA A 96 1.49 -6.82 1.76
CA ALA A 96 1.23 -6.81 0.32
C ALA A 96 2.51 -6.93 -0.50
N PHE A 97 3.61 -6.30 -0.06
CA PHE A 97 4.92 -6.45 -0.70
C PHE A 97 5.47 -7.88 -0.61
N LEU A 98 5.32 -8.56 0.53
CA LEU A 98 5.71 -9.98 0.64
C LEU A 98 4.95 -10.87 -0.35
N ARG A 99 3.65 -10.60 -0.55
CA ARG A 99 2.83 -11.34 -1.52
C ARG A 99 3.20 -11.05 -2.97
N LEU A 100 3.92 -9.95 -3.23
CA LEU A 100 4.46 -9.57 -4.53
C LEU A 100 5.92 -10.01 -4.71
N GLU A 101 6.47 -10.78 -3.76
CA GLU A 101 7.88 -11.21 -3.75
C GLU A 101 8.87 -10.02 -3.69
N LEU A 102 8.49 -8.97 -2.96
CA LEU A 102 9.29 -7.76 -2.72
C LEU A 102 9.72 -7.66 -1.24
N PRO A 103 10.65 -8.51 -0.77
CA PRO A 103 11.00 -8.60 0.66
C PRO A 103 11.77 -7.36 1.17
N ALA A 104 12.51 -6.65 0.32
CA ALA A 104 13.27 -5.47 0.72
C ALA A 104 12.34 -4.32 1.12
N GLU A 105 11.31 -4.07 0.33
CA GLU A 105 10.27 -3.08 0.59
C GLU A 105 9.41 -3.47 1.78
N ALA A 106 9.08 -4.76 1.91
CA ALA A 106 8.38 -5.27 3.07
C ALA A 106 9.14 -5.05 4.37
N LEU A 107 10.46 -5.29 4.36
CA LEU A 107 11.32 -5.04 5.52
C LEU A 107 11.37 -3.55 5.88
N ALA A 108 11.52 -2.67 4.88
CA ALA A 108 11.52 -1.23 5.11
C ALA A 108 10.22 -0.74 5.76
N ASP A 109 9.06 -1.22 5.26
CA ASP A 109 7.76 -0.89 5.84
C ASP A 109 7.56 -1.50 7.23
N ALA A 110 8.07 -2.70 7.49
CA ALA A 110 7.98 -3.34 8.79
C ALA A 110 8.80 -2.60 9.86
N ILE A 111 10.00 -2.12 9.50
CA ILE A 111 10.83 -1.29 10.38
C ILE A 111 10.11 0.03 10.68
N ALA A 112 9.64 0.72 9.65
CA ALA A 112 8.89 1.96 9.82
C ALA A 112 7.62 1.76 10.65
N SER A 113 6.91 0.64 10.47
CA SER A 113 5.73 0.29 11.27
C SER A 113 6.08 0.11 12.76
N ASN A 114 7.18 -0.57 13.05
CA ASN A 114 7.67 -0.77 14.41
C ASN A 114 8.10 0.55 15.07
N GLU A 115 8.72 1.47 14.34
CA GLU A 115 9.06 2.80 14.86
C GLU A 115 7.82 3.61 15.29
N ARG A 116 6.68 3.40 14.61
CA ARG A 116 5.41 4.08 14.91
C ARG A 116 4.63 3.44 16.06
N ASN A 117 4.76 2.13 16.23
CA ASN A 117 4.14 1.40 17.35
C ASN A 117 5.08 0.29 17.87
N PRO A 118 6.12 0.65 18.66
CA PRO A 118 7.12 -0.30 19.16
C PRO A 118 6.60 -1.50 19.95
N PRO A 119 5.53 -1.41 20.78
CA PRO A 119 5.01 -2.59 21.47
C PRO A 119 4.28 -3.58 20.54
N TRP A 120 4.08 -3.22 19.27
CA TRP A 120 3.36 -4.06 18.30
C TRP A 120 4.32 -4.91 17.47
N ALA A 121 4.56 -6.15 17.91
CA ALA A 121 5.54 -7.05 17.27
C ALA A 121 5.11 -7.67 15.92
N LYS A 122 3.83 -7.53 15.51
CA LYS A 122 3.31 -8.16 14.28
C LYS A 122 4.06 -7.79 12.98
N PRO A 123 4.50 -6.53 12.75
CA PRO A 123 5.24 -6.15 11.54
C PRO A 123 6.59 -6.85 11.44
N LEU A 124 7.33 -6.96 12.55
CA LEU A 124 8.65 -7.61 12.58
C LEU A 124 8.56 -9.11 12.28
N VAL A 125 7.52 -9.78 12.79
CA VAL A 125 7.28 -11.21 12.47
C VAL A 125 7.05 -11.42 10.98
N ARG A 126 6.36 -10.49 10.30
CA ARG A 126 6.16 -10.56 8.84
C ARG A 126 7.47 -10.38 8.06
N ALA A 127 8.35 -9.50 8.53
CA ALA A 127 9.62 -9.22 7.86
C ALA A 127 10.64 -10.37 7.90
N GLY A 128 10.47 -11.33 8.81
CA GLY A 128 11.33 -12.51 8.94
C GLY A 128 10.89 -13.74 8.14
N GLN A 129 9.85 -13.64 7.31
CA GLN A 129 9.28 -14.72 6.47
C GLN A 129 9.85 -14.68 5.06
#